data_AF-A0A818XV66-F1
#
_entry.id   AF-A0A818XV66-F1
#
_cell.length_a   1.000
_cell.length_b   1.000
_cell.length_c   1.000
_cell.angle_alpha   90.00
_cell.angle_beta   90.00
_cell.angle_gamma   90.00
#
_symmetry.space_group_name_H-M   'P 1'
#
loop_
_entity.id
_entity.type
_entity.pdbx_description
1 polymer ?
#
loop_
_entity_poly.entity_id
_entity_poly.type
_entity_poly.pdbx_seq_one_letter_code
_entity_poly.pdbx_strand_id
1 'polypeptide(L)'
;MTSRIAIVGPNGVDFAFLKLLIGVLKPTCDEIRRNYHLRIGRLDQLAGEQFNLELLAIEHLRQAFNMSEQDTRKSLESTKARVALSDLIAHAPHVLILDELINNLEIESIDALVGVIIVSHGERFIRETNCQLCVIENKQINEIDGDFDDYRKELFDS
;
A
#
# COMPACT_ATOMS: atom_id res chain seq x y z
N MET A 1 6.46 14.57 -13.17
CA MET A 1 5.74 13.31 -13.43
C MET A 1 5.76 12.50 -12.16
N THR A 2 4.59 12.21 -11.59
CA THR A 2 4.41 11.28 -10.48
C THR A 2 3.96 9.95 -11.07
N SER A 3 4.75 8.90 -10.92
CA SER A 3 4.40 7.57 -11.43
C SER A 3 3.66 6.80 -10.34
N ARG A 4 2.45 6.35 -10.63
CA ARG A 4 1.67 5.51 -9.72
C ARG A 4 1.51 4.15 -10.37
N ILE A 5 1.94 3.11 -9.68
CA ILE A 5 2.00 1.75 -10.19
C ILE A 5 1.21 0.86 -9.25
N ALA A 6 0.23 0.16 -9.78
CA ALA A 6 -0.50 -0.87 -9.08
C ALA A 6 0.08 -2.22 -9.48
N ILE A 7 0.44 -3.04 -8.51
CA ILE A 7 0.93 -4.39 -8.75
C ILE A 7 -0.14 -5.35 -8.31
N VAL A 8 -0.58 -6.18 -9.25
CA VAL A 8 -1.57 -7.23 -9.01
C VAL A 8 -1.05 -8.56 -9.53
N GLY A 9 -1.57 -9.65 -9.01
CA GLY A 9 -1.15 -10.99 -9.42
C GLY A 9 -1.73 -12.06 -8.49
N PRO A 10 -1.45 -13.34 -8.78
CA PRO A 10 -1.89 -14.44 -7.93
C PRO A 10 -1.30 -14.31 -6.51
N ASN A 11 -2.06 -14.80 -5.53
CA ASN A 11 -1.76 -14.64 -4.10
C ASN A 11 -0.27 -14.89 -3.76
N GLY A 12 0.40 -13.85 -3.27
CA GLY A 12 1.75 -13.91 -2.70
C GLY A 12 2.89 -13.61 -3.68
N VAL A 13 2.60 -13.49 -4.98
CA VAL A 13 3.61 -13.13 -6.00
C VAL A 13 3.98 -11.65 -5.90
N ASP A 14 2.99 -10.80 -5.69
CA ASP A 14 3.13 -9.37 -5.42
C ASP A 14 4.03 -9.12 -4.20
N PHE A 15 3.82 -9.85 -3.10
CA PHE A 15 4.58 -9.68 -1.88
C PHE A 15 6.04 -10.12 -2.05
N ALA A 16 6.27 -11.19 -2.82
CA ALA A 16 7.61 -11.62 -3.19
C ALA A 16 8.32 -10.56 -4.07
N PHE A 17 7.61 -9.94 -5.00
CA PHE A 17 8.13 -8.85 -5.81
C PHE A 17 8.49 -7.61 -4.97
N LEU A 18 7.60 -7.19 -4.06
CA LEU A 18 7.88 -6.07 -3.15
C LEU A 18 9.12 -6.35 -2.30
N LYS A 19 9.27 -7.59 -1.81
CA LYS A 19 10.47 -8.03 -1.06
C LYS A 19 11.75 -7.97 -1.89
N LEU A 20 11.69 -8.31 -3.18
CA LEU A 20 12.80 -8.12 -4.10
C LEU A 20 13.11 -6.64 -4.27
N LEU A 21 12.09 -5.79 -4.42
CA LEU A 21 12.23 -4.33 -4.64
C LEU A 21 12.79 -3.58 -3.42
N ILE A 22 12.50 -4.03 -2.21
CA ILE A 22 13.12 -3.49 -0.98
C ILE A 22 14.50 -4.11 -0.70
N GLY A 23 14.85 -5.22 -1.35
CA GLY A 23 16.13 -5.92 -1.17
C GLY A 23 16.17 -6.89 0.00
N VAL A 24 15.00 -7.26 0.55
CA VAL A 24 14.87 -8.34 1.53
C VAL A 24 15.13 -9.69 0.87
N LEU A 25 14.66 -9.86 -0.37
CA LEU A 25 15.01 -11.00 -1.22
C LEU A 25 16.12 -10.62 -2.19
N LYS A 26 17.01 -11.58 -2.47
CA LYS A 26 18.05 -11.47 -3.49
C LYS A 26 17.55 -12.07 -4.81
N PRO A 27 17.85 -11.45 -5.96
CA PRO A 27 17.54 -12.04 -7.25
C PRO A 27 18.32 -13.35 -7.43
N THR A 28 17.66 -14.37 -7.99
CA THR A 28 18.30 -15.65 -8.34
C THR A 28 19.16 -15.51 -9.59
N CYS A 29 18.73 -14.65 -10.52
CA CYS A 29 19.40 -14.35 -11.78
C CYS A 29 19.44 -12.83 -11.98
N ASP A 30 20.50 -12.33 -12.62
CA ASP A 30 20.73 -10.91 -12.89
C ASP A 30 20.84 -10.02 -11.63
N GLU A 31 20.82 -8.70 -11.83
CA GLU A 31 21.02 -7.71 -10.79
C GLU A 31 19.88 -6.68 -10.73
N ILE A 32 19.54 -6.26 -9.51
CA ILE A 32 18.63 -5.16 -9.28
C ILE A 32 19.46 -3.89 -9.13
N ARG A 33 19.40 -2.98 -10.11
CA ARG A 33 20.07 -1.68 -10.05
C ARG A 33 19.15 -0.62 -9.44
N ARG A 34 19.66 0.13 -8.48
CA ARG A 34 18.96 1.26 -7.84
C ARG A 34 19.92 2.42 -7.72
N ASN A 35 19.38 3.64 -7.69
CA ASN A 35 20.19 4.79 -7.32
C ASN A 35 20.61 4.67 -5.84
N TYR A 36 21.88 4.96 -5.52
CA TYR A 36 22.40 4.86 -4.15
C TYR A 36 21.72 5.81 -3.15
N HIS A 37 21.14 6.91 -3.62
CA HIS A 37 20.38 7.84 -2.77
C HIS A 37 18.88 7.51 -2.73
N LEU A 38 18.44 6.43 -3.38
CA LEU A 38 17.05 6.02 -3.36
C LEU A 38 16.61 5.71 -1.93
N ARG A 39 15.51 6.32 -1.52
CA ARG A 39 14.89 6.12 -0.20
C ARG A 39 13.54 5.50 -0.47
N ILE A 40 13.31 4.32 0.08
CA ILE A 40 12.06 3.58 -0.08
C ILE A 40 11.37 3.58 1.28
N GLY A 41 10.18 4.16 1.33
CA GLY A 41 9.30 4.05 2.48
C GLY A 41 8.28 2.95 2.23
N ARG A 42 8.03 2.09 3.22
CA ARG A 42 7.00 1.06 3.16
C ARG A 42 5.99 1.28 4.28
N LEU A 43 4.71 1.31 3.92
CA LEU A 43 3.60 1.25 4.84
C LEU A 43 3.00 -0.15 4.75
N ASP A 44 3.18 -0.95 5.80
CA ASP A 44 2.60 -2.29 5.96
C ASP A 44 1.85 -2.39 7.30
N GLN A 45 1.06 -3.46 7.47
CA GLN A 45 0.27 -3.67 8.69
C GLN A 45 1.10 -3.59 9.98
N LEU A 46 2.34 -4.10 9.94
CA LEU A 46 3.25 -4.08 11.09
C LEU A 46 3.70 -2.67 11.47
N ALA A 47 3.84 -1.76 10.50
CA ALA A 47 4.12 -0.35 10.78
C ALA A 47 3.00 0.31 11.59
N GLY A 48 1.73 -0.06 11.35
CA GLY A 48 0.58 0.42 12.13
C GLY A 48 0.53 -0.13 13.56
N GLU A 49 1.07 -1.33 13.79
CA GLU A 49 1.10 -2.00 15.09
C GLU A 49 2.16 -1.43 16.05
N GLN A 50 3.16 -0.70 15.56
CA GLN A 50 4.17 -0.03 16.40
C GLN A 50 3.54 1.03 17.33
N PHE A 51 2.34 1.51 17.00
CA PHE A 51 1.59 2.46 17.81
C PHE A 51 0.65 1.72 18.79
N ASN A 52 1.19 1.32 19.94
CA ASN A 52 0.46 0.66 21.03
C ASN A 52 -0.46 1.63 21.79
N LEU A 53 -1.56 2.04 21.15
CA LEU A 53 -2.55 2.98 21.69
C LEU A 53 -3.87 2.32 22.14
N GLU A 54 -4.01 1.01 21.99
CA GLU A 54 -5.35 0.38 21.86
C GLU A 54 -6.21 0.40 23.12
N LEU A 55 -5.72 -0.06 24.27
CA LEU A 55 -6.60 -0.27 25.42
C LEU A 55 -7.13 1.05 26.02
N LEU A 56 -6.24 2.02 26.25
CA LEU A 56 -6.63 3.29 26.87
C LEU A 56 -7.44 4.18 25.92
N ALA A 57 -7.13 4.16 24.62
CA ALA A 57 -7.83 4.99 23.65
C ALA A 57 -9.26 4.47 23.37
N ILE A 58 -9.47 3.16 23.34
CA ILE A 58 -10.80 2.58 23.08
C ILE A 58 -11.76 2.91 24.22
N GLU A 59 -11.36 2.74 25.48
CA GLU A 59 -12.21 3.06 26.63
C GLU A 59 -12.55 4.57 26.66
N HIS A 60 -11.57 5.42 26.40
CA HIS A 60 -11.76 6.86 26.37
C HIS A 60 -12.71 7.32 25.26
N LEU A 61 -12.54 6.79 24.04
CA LEU A 61 -13.41 7.13 22.90
C LEU A 61 -14.84 6.62 23.09
N ARG A 62 -15.02 5.44 23.69
CA ARG A 62 -16.35 4.93 24.05
C ARG A 62 -17.06 5.84 25.05
N GLN A 63 -16.35 6.29 26.09
CA GLN A 63 -16.90 7.18 27.11
C GLN A 63 -17.19 8.59 26.59
N ALA A 64 -16.33 9.13 25.72
CA ALA A 64 -16.45 10.49 25.21
C ALA A 64 -17.47 10.62 24.06
N PHE A 65 -17.58 9.61 23.18
CA PHE A 65 -18.35 9.71 21.93
C PHE A 65 -19.53 8.71 21.84
N ASN A 66 -19.79 7.90 22.87
CA ASN A 66 -20.86 6.87 22.87
C ASN A 66 -20.81 5.93 21.64
N MET A 67 -19.61 5.71 21.10
CA MET A 67 -19.40 4.87 19.92
C MET A 67 -19.43 3.39 20.29
N SER A 68 -19.83 2.55 19.33
CA SER A 68 -19.68 1.11 19.47
C SER A 68 -18.19 0.72 19.51
N GLU A 69 -17.87 -0.43 20.09
CA GLU A 69 -16.49 -0.93 20.14
C GLU A 69 -15.92 -1.15 18.73
N GLN A 70 -16.77 -1.60 17.79
CA GLN A 70 -16.38 -1.82 16.40
C GLN A 70 -16.02 -0.51 15.69
N ASP A 71 -16.83 0.53 15.86
CA ASP A 71 -16.57 1.84 15.23
C ASP A 71 -15.34 2.52 15.83
N THR A 72 -15.14 2.34 17.14
CA THR A 72 -13.97 2.86 17.86
C THR A 72 -12.68 2.21 17.34
N ARG A 73 -12.69 0.89 17.13
CA ARG A 73 -11.53 0.15 16.59
C ARG A 73 -11.18 0.60 15.16
N LYS A 74 -12.18 0.72 14.28
CA LYS A 74 -11.99 1.22 12.91
C LYS A 74 -11.40 2.63 12.88
N SER A 75 -11.92 3.54 13.71
CA SER A 75 -11.41 4.90 13.81
C SER A 75 -9.94 4.94 14.28
N LEU A 76 -9.59 4.07 15.23
CA LEU A 76 -8.22 3.93 15.70
C LEU A 76 -7.30 3.36 14.62
N GLU A 77 -7.73 2.36 13.85
CA GLU A 77 -6.96 1.80 12.73
C GLU A 77 -6.69 2.86 11.65
N SER A 78 -7.68 3.67 11.28
CA SER A 78 -7.49 4.79 10.35
C SER A 78 -6.52 5.84 10.90
N THR A 79 -6.63 6.17 12.20
CA THR A 79 -5.71 7.11 12.85
C THR A 79 -4.28 6.57 12.86
N LYS A 80 -4.08 5.30 13.20
CA LYS A 80 -2.78 4.62 13.16
C LYS A 80 -2.17 4.66 11.76
N ALA A 81 -2.95 4.34 10.73
CA ALA A 81 -2.49 4.41 9.34
C ALA A 81 -2.05 5.82 8.94
N ARG A 82 -2.80 6.87 9.34
CA ARG A 82 -2.44 8.27 9.07
C ARG A 82 -1.18 8.71 9.80
N VAL A 83 -0.99 8.30 11.06
CA VAL A 83 0.22 8.60 11.83
C VAL A 83 1.43 7.90 11.23
N ALA A 84 1.31 6.61 10.91
CA ALA A 84 2.36 5.83 10.26
C ALA A 84 2.74 6.44 8.90
N LEU A 85 1.75 6.84 8.09
CA LEU A 85 1.99 7.53 6.83
C LEU A 85 2.69 8.88 7.03
N SER A 86 2.28 9.66 8.04
CA SER A 86 2.88 10.97 8.34
C SER A 86 4.36 10.84 8.74
N ASP A 87 4.67 9.86 9.59
CA ASP A 87 6.05 9.55 9.97
C ASP A 87 6.87 9.10 8.74
N LEU A 88 6.28 8.25 7.90
CA LEU A 88 6.93 7.79 6.67
C LEU A 88 7.25 8.93 5.71
N ILE A 89 6.32 9.88 5.51
CA ILE A 89 6.52 11.06 4.66
C ILE A 89 7.57 12.01 5.25
N ALA A 90 7.65 12.13 6.58
CA ALA A 90 8.64 12.97 7.24
C ALA A 90 10.09 12.55 6.92
N HIS A 91 10.31 11.27 6.61
CA HIS A 91 11.59 10.73 6.16
C HIS A 91 11.88 11.03 4.67
N ALA A 92 11.00 11.75 3.98
CA ALA A 92 11.09 12.15 2.59
C ALA A 92 11.46 11.00 1.64
N PRO A 93 10.70 9.89 1.61
CA PRO A 93 10.98 8.78 0.70
C PRO A 93 10.82 9.22 -0.75
N HIS A 94 11.64 8.65 -1.64
CA HIS A 94 11.53 8.86 -3.09
C HIS A 94 10.51 7.90 -3.71
N VAL A 95 10.38 6.70 -3.14
CA VAL A 95 9.43 5.66 -3.53
C VAL A 95 8.64 5.26 -2.29
N LEU A 96 7.33 5.20 -2.42
CA LEU A 96 6.41 4.78 -1.38
C LEU A 96 5.75 3.46 -1.80
N ILE A 97 5.84 2.46 -0.93
CA ILE A 97 5.15 1.18 -1.09
C ILE A 97 4.00 1.15 -0.09
N LEU A 98 2.78 1.01 -0.59
CA LEU A 98 1.55 0.97 0.19
C LEU A 98 0.95 -0.43 0.08
N ASP A 99 0.89 -1.11 1.22
CA ASP A 99 0.45 -2.50 1.34
C ASP A 99 -0.66 -2.58 2.40
N GLU A 100 -1.78 -3.25 2.08
CA GLU A 100 -2.99 -3.54 2.88
C GLU A 100 -3.63 -2.43 3.76
N LEU A 101 -2.86 -1.68 4.55
CA LEU A 101 -3.29 -0.52 5.34
C LEU A 101 -3.82 0.64 4.51
N ILE A 102 -3.60 0.61 3.20
CA ILE A 102 -4.17 1.60 2.30
C ILE A 102 -5.69 1.65 2.44
N ASN A 103 -6.36 0.53 2.72
CA ASN A 103 -7.81 0.45 2.96
C ASN A 103 -8.33 1.35 4.08
N ASN A 104 -7.47 1.71 5.04
CA ASN A 104 -7.81 2.57 6.18
C ASN A 104 -7.43 4.04 5.95
N LEU A 105 -6.89 4.37 4.78
CA LEU A 105 -6.55 5.73 4.36
C LEU A 105 -7.67 6.34 3.51
N GLU A 106 -7.80 7.66 3.61
CA GLU A 106 -8.62 8.45 2.70
C GLU A 106 -7.84 8.69 1.40
N ILE A 107 -8.53 8.72 0.26
CA ILE A 107 -7.88 8.82 -1.06
C ILE A 107 -7.25 10.20 -1.24
N GLU A 108 -7.86 11.22 -0.66
CA GLU A 108 -7.33 12.57 -0.59
C GLU A 108 -5.95 12.61 0.09
N SER A 109 -5.73 11.73 1.09
CA SER A 109 -4.42 11.61 1.75
C SER A 109 -3.36 11.03 0.82
N ILE A 110 -3.76 10.13 -0.09
CA ILE A 110 -2.87 9.54 -1.11
C ILE A 110 -2.63 10.52 -2.25
N ASP A 111 -3.64 11.28 -2.65
CA ASP A 111 -3.53 12.25 -3.73
C ASP A 111 -2.60 13.41 -3.41
N ALA A 112 -2.47 13.76 -2.13
CA ALA A 112 -1.49 14.72 -1.66
C ALA A 112 -0.03 14.22 -1.77
N LEU A 113 0.19 12.91 -2.00
CA LEU A 113 1.52 12.32 -2.06
C LEU A 113 2.19 12.59 -3.41
N VAL A 114 3.46 12.99 -3.33
CA VAL A 114 4.34 13.20 -4.48
C VAL A 114 5.46 12.15 -4.49
N GLY A 115 5.69 11.51 -5.65
CA GLY A 115 6.74 10.50 -5.82
C GLY A 115 6.27 9.32 -6.65
N VAL A 116 6.98 8.18 -6.52
CA VAL A 116 6.53 6.89 -7.06
C VAL A 116 5.73 6.16 -6.00
N ILE A 117 4.48 5.80 -6.29
CA ILE A 117 3.61 5.05 -5.38
C ILE A 117 3.41 3.65 -5.95
N ILE A 118 3.68 2.63 -5.14
CA ILE A 118 3.42 1.23 -5.46
C ILE A 118 2.29 0.75 -4.57
N VAL A 119 1.17 0.33 -5.16
CA VAL A 119 0.01 -0.18 -4.43
C VAL A 119 -0.11 -1.69 -4.64
N SER A 120 -0.18 -2.45 -3.55
CA SER A 120 -0.50 -3.88 -3.58
C SER A 120 -2.01 -4.06 -3.36
N HIS A 121 -2.70 -4.68 -4.32
CA HIS A 121 -4.06 -5.27 -4.17
C HIS A 121 -5.27 -4.39 -3.80
N GLY A 122 -5.13 -3.09 -3.58
CA GLY A 122 -6.27 -2.24 -3.21
C GLY A 122 -7.15 -1.81 -4.39
N GLU A 123 -8.16 -2.60 -4.79
CA GLU A 123 -9.08 -2.28 -5.92
C GLU A 123 -9.58 -0.83 -5.90
N ARG A 124 -10.12 -0.40 -4.76
CA ARG A 124 -10.62 0.97 -4.57
C ARG A 124 -9.55 2.01 -4.90
N PHE A 125 -8.33 1.79 -4.43
CA PHE A 125 -7.22 2.70 -4.66
C PHE A 125 -6.76 2.69 -6.11
N ILE A 126 -6.63 1.51 -6.71
CA ILE A 126 -6.22 1.39 -8.11
C ILE A 126 -7.16 2.20 -9.01
N ARG A 127 -8.48 2.08 -8.78
CA ARG A 127 -9.50 2.78 -9.56
C ARG A 127 -9.53 4.29 -9.29
N GLU A 128 -9.35 4.72 -8.05
CA GLU A 128 -9.49 6.13 -7.68
C GLU A 128 -8.18 6.94 -7.80
N THR A 129 -7.00 6.30 -7.86
CA THR A 129 -5.70 6.98 -7.88
C THR A 129 -4.99 7.01 -9.24
N ASN A 130 -5.65 6.54 -10.32
CA ASN A 130 -5.13 6.48 -11.69
C ASN A 130 -3.74 5.80 -11.78
N CYS A 131 -3.61 4.62 -11.16
CA CYS A 131 -2.39 3.83 -11.23
C CYS A 131 -2.24 3.13 -12.60
N GLN A 132 -1.02 3.06 -13.11
CA GLN A 132 -0.65 2.12 -14.15
C GLN A 132 -0.73 0.71 -13.57
N LEU A 133 -1.52 -0.17 -14.19
CA LEU A 133 -1.68 -1.53 -13.71
C LEU A 133 -0.59 -2.45 -14.28
N CYS A 134 0.14 -3.11 -13.38
CA CYS A 134 1.15 -4.10 -13.71
C CYS A 134 0.74 -5.45 -13.11
N VAL A 135 0.59 -6.46 -13.96
CA VAL A 135 0.22 -7.82 -13.55
C VAL A 135 1.45 -8.70 -13.52
N ILE A 136 1.61 -9.47 -12.44
CA ILE A 136 2.65 -10.48 -12.34
C ILE A 136 2.06 -11.87 -12.60
N GLU A 137 2.32 -12.40 -13.79
CA GLU A 137 1.86 -13.71 -14.24
C GLU A 137 2.96 -14.44 -14.99
N ASN A 138 2.95 -15.78 -14.93
CA ASN A 138 3.93 -16.62 -15.64
C ASN A 138 5.41 -16.21 -15.39
N LYS A 139 5.71 -15.69 -14.18
CA LYS A 139 7.03 -15.17 -13.78
C LYS A 139 7.50 -13.94 -14.57
N GLN A 140 6.59 -13.20 -15.19
CA GLN A 140 6.83 -11.94 -15.89
C GLN A 140 5.94 -10.84 -15.33
N ILE A 141 6.33 -9.59 -15.58
CA ILE A 141 5.54 -8.40 -15.22
C ILE A 141 5.07 -7.79 -16.54
N ASN A 142 3.75 -7.71 -16.71
CA ASN A 142 3.12 -7.16 -17.89
C ASN A 142 2.33 -5.90 -17.50
N GLU A 143 2.51 -4.83 -18.26
CA GLU A 143 1.66 -3.66 -18.15
C GLU A 143 0.34 -3.95 -18.85
N ILE A 144 -0.78 -3.63 -18.19
CA ILE A 144 -2.11 -3.70 -18.80
C ILE A 144 -2.44 -2.34 -19.41
N ASP A 145 -2.78 -2.37 -20.69
CA ASP A 145 -3.33 -1.22 -21.41
C ASP A 145 -4.86 -1.23 -21.27
N GLY A 146 -5.33 -0.85 -20.08
CA GLY A 146 -6.72 -0.98 -19.66
C GLY A 146 -6.90 -0.60 -18.19
N ASP A 147 -8.14 -0.62 -17.72
CA ASP A 147 -8.44 -0.35 -16.31
C ASP A 147 -8.54 -1.64 -15.48
N PHE A 148 -8.87 -1.50 -14.19
CA PHE A 148 -9.05 -2.64 -13.30
C PHE A 148 -10.21 -3.55 -13.73
N ASP A 149 -11.24 -3.00 -14.38
CA ASP A 149 -12.40 -3.78 -14.82
C ASP A 149 -12.03 -4.67 -16.03
N ASP A 150 -11.14 -4.20 -16.90
CA ASP A 150 -10.58 -5.00 -18.00
C ASP A 150 -9.72 -6.15 -17.48
N TYR A 151 -8.82 -5.89 -16.54
CA TYR A 151 -8.07 -6.95 -15.84
C TYR A 151 -8.99 -7.99 -15.19
N ARG A 152 -10.05 -7.51 -14.52
CA ARG A 152 -11.01 -8.39 -13.86
C ARG A 152 -11.73 -9.30 -14.86
N LYS A 153 -12.11 -8.79 -16.04
CA LYS A 153 -12.73 -9.63 -17.09
C LYS A 153 -11.77 -10.71 -17.58
N GLU A 154 -10.52 -10.37 -17.85
CA GLU A 154 -9.50 -11.34 -18.28
C GLU A 154 -9.33 -12.48 -17.27
N LEU A 155 -9.38 -12.17 -15.96
CA LEU A 155 -9.33 -13.15 -14.88
C LEU A 155 -10.52 -14.11 -14.82
N PHE A 156 -11.72 -13.65 -15.19
CA PHE A 156 -12.95 -14.47 -15.17
C PHE A 156 -13.19 -15.24 -16.47
N ASP A 157 -12.61 -14.79 -17.58
CA ASP A 157 -12.69 -15.44 -18.89
C ASP A 157 -11.56 -16.47 -19.14
N SER A 158 -10.62 -16.61 -18.18
CA SER A 158 -9.49 -17.58 -18.19
C SER A 158 -9.78 -18.83 -17.37
#